data_AF-A0A955IX62-F1
#
_entry.id   AF-A0A955IX62-F1
#
_cell.length_a   1.000
_cell.length_b   1.000
_cell.length_c   1.000
_cell.angle_alpha   90.00
_cell.angle_beta   90.00
_cell.angle_gamma   90.00
#
_symmetry.space_group_name_H-M   'P 1'
#
loop_
_entity.id
_entity.type
_entity.pdbx_description
1 polymer ?
#
loop_
_entity_poly.entity_id
_entity_poly.type
_entity_poly.pdbx_seq_one_letter_code
_entity_poly.pdbx_strand_id
1 'polypeptide(L)'
;MPRLPLKAAGILSVSLVPASVLTGCGTFDDVPRGTTSLLQVLTPQTTPSEAAEMATDPYSAENRFKGTTLLSNADFGGSPVYLDLYLDGVDDPDPGVRTASIRALGRHGDPEHAPLIIAGLEDENRLVRIEAARALQRVHSSDAVTPLIAAVNIDNESDADVRAAAADALGQYQENRVVQALIGALRDPRLVVNNRVQKSLRTLTGQNFGIERRMWIDWYNETEDVFAAAQPYTYPIFHRKRRPIEYLPLVPAPPNETTSTPVGLDPLIDD
;
A
#
# COMPACT_ATOMS: atom_id res chain seq x y z
N MET A 1 29.08 14.87 -74.18
CA MET A 1 27.66 15.00 -74.63
C MET A 1 27.49 14.16 -75.89
N PRO A 2 26.36 13.47 -76.20
CA PRO A 2 25.08 13.25 -75.48
C PRO A 2 24.59 11.76 -75.39
N ARG A 3 23.59 11.54 -74.51
CA ARG A 3 22.37 10.66 -74.53
C ARG A 3 22.40 9.12 -74.71
N LEU A 4 22.09 8.40 -73.60
CA LEU A 4 21.01 7.40 -73.30
C LEU A 4 20.42 6.52 -74.46
N PRO A 5 19.93 5.25 -74.24
CA PRO A 5 18.90 4.97 -73.21
C PRO A 5 18.69 3.54 -72.60
N LEU A 6 18.00 3.54 -71.44
CA LEU A 6 16.86 2.72 -70.96
C LEU A 6 16.96 1.23 -70.49
N LYS A 7 16.41 1.07 -69.26
CA LYS A 7 15.48 0.05 -68.70
C LYS A 7 16.04 -1.29 -68.17
N ALA A 8 15.86 -1.51 -66.86
CA ALA A 8 14.90 -2.50 -66.33
C ALA A 8 14.73 -2.31 -64.81
N ALA A 9 13.46 -2.35 -64.36
CA ALA A 9 13.04 -2.28 -62.97
C ALA A 9 13.20 -3.64 -62.28
N GLY A 10 13.78 -3.66 -61.09
CA GLY A 10 13.80 -4.82 -60.19
C GLY A 10 12.82 -4.59 -59.03
N ILE A 11 11.82 -5.45 -58.93
CA ILE A 11 10.84 -5.50 -57.84
C ILE A 11 11.52 -6.11 -56.62
N LEU A 12 11.54 -5.40 -55.50
CA LEU A 12 11.91 -5.95 -54.19
C LEU A 12 10.77 -6.83 -53.68
N SER A 13 11.02 -8.14 -53.59
CA SER A 13 10.15 -9.11 -52.95
C SER A 13 10.10 -8.85 -51.44
N VAL A 14 8.98 -8.32 -50.96
CA VAL A 14 8.62 -8.37 -49.54
C VAL A 14 8.11 -9.77 -49.26
N SER A 15 8.96 -10.58 -48.63
CA SER A 15 8.61 -11.90 -48.13
C SER A 15 7.58 -11.76 -47.01
N LEU A 16 6.31 -12.03 -47.33
CA LEU A 16 5.24 -12.20 -46.35
C LEU A 16 5.53 -13.49 -45.57
N VAL A 17 5.95 -13.38 -44.31
CA VAL A 17 6.03 -14.54 -43.41
C VAL A 17 4.60 -14.99 -43.13
N PRO A 18 4.21 -16.25 -43.41
CA PRO A 18 2.88 -16.72 -43.08
C PRO A 18 2.74 -16.86 -41.56
N ALA A 19 1.65 -16.33 -41.04
CA ALA A 19 1.17 -16.58 -39.69
C ALA A 19 0.85 -18.08 -39.55
N SER A 20 1.84 -18.83 -39.06
CA SER A 20 1.64 -20.23 -38.66
C SER A 20 0.74 -20.26 -37.44
N VAL A 21 -0.43 -20.83 -37.67
CA VAL A 21 -1.53 -21.04 -36.75
C VAL A 21 -1.09 -21.81 -35.51
N LEU A 22 -1.59 -21.34 -34.36
CA LEU A 22 -1.63 -22.01 -33.06
C LEU A 22 -2.17 -23.44 -33.19
N THR A 23 -1.29 -24.43 -33.18
CA THR A 23 -1.63 -25.80 -32.78
C THR A 23 -1.15 -26.01 -31.35
N GLY A 24 -1.89 -25.40 -30.42
CA GLY A 24 -1.86 -25.77 -29.01
C GLY A 24 -3.31 -26.02 -28.60
N CYS A 25 -3.72 -27.29 -28.57
CA CYS A 25 -5.00 -27.71 -28.02
C CYS A 25 -4.96 -27.55 -26.49
N GLY A 26 -5.08 -26.31 -26.00
CA GLY A 26 -5.56 -26.03 -24.65
C GLY A 26 -7.05 -25.74 -24.75
N THR A 27 -7.88 -26.50 -24.06
CA THR A 27 -9.32 -26.25 -23.98
C THR A 27 -9.58 -24.90 -23.32
N PHE A 28 -10.54 -24.13 -23.84
CA PHE A 28 -11.01 -22.87 -23.24
C PHE A 28 -11.60 -23.03 -21.82
N ASP A 29 -11.71 -24.27 -21.33
CA ASP A 29 -12.13 -24.60 -19.97
C ASP A 29 -11.05 -24.30 -18.92
N ASP A 30 -9.78 -24.11 -19.31
CA ASP A 30 -8.66 -23.80 -18.41
C ASP A 30 -8.46 -22.29 -18.15
N VAL A 31 -9.42 -21.45 -18.54
CA VAL A 31 -9.37 -20.01 -18.27
C VAL A 31 -9.74 -19.76 -16.80
N PRO A 32 -8.83 -19.26 -15.94
CA PRO A 32 -9.17 -18.96 -14.55
C PRO A 32 -10.31 -17.95 -14.48
N ARG A 33 -11.31 -18.21 -13.63
CA ARG A 33 -12.44 -17.28 -13.46
C ARG A 33 -11.91 -15.92 -12.98
N GLY A 34 -12.20 -14.86 -13.72
CA GLY A 34 -11.73 -13.49 -13.43
C GLY A 34 -10.67 -12.94 -14.39
N THR A 35 -10.25 -13.69 -15.43
CA THR A 35 -9.34 -13.15 -16.45
C THR A 35 -9.95 -11.96 -17.17
N THR A 36 -9.24 -10.83 -17.15
CA THR A 36 -9.68 -9.58 -17.81
C THR A 36 -9.08 -9.39 -19.21
N SER A 37 -8.20 -10.31 -19.65
CA SER A 37 -7.54 -10.25 -20.97
C SER A 37 -7.10 -11.63 -21.49
N LEU A 38 -7.18 -11.82 -22.81
CA LEU A 38 -6.66 -13.00 -23.53
C LEU A 38 -5.13 -13.14 -23.40
N LEU A 39 -4.40 -12.05 -23.21
CA LEU A 39 -2.95 -12.10 -23.01
C LEU A 39 -2.55 -12.62 -21.62
N GLN A 40 -3.48 -12.63 -20.67
CA GLN A 40 -3.27 -13.16 -19.31
C GLN A 40 -3.12 -14.69 -19.31
N VAL A 41 -3.61 -15.36 -20.37
CA VAL A 41 -3.45 -16.79 -20.62
C VAL A 41 -2.03 -17.13 -21.08
N LEU A 42 -1.30 -16.16 -21.66
CA LEU A 42 0.05 -16.35 -22.21
C LEU A 42 1.16 -15.99 -21.22
N THR A 43 0.82 -15.47 -20.04
CA THR A 43 1.76 -15.25 -18.94
C THR A 43 1.51 -16.32 -17.88
N PRO A 44 2.54 -17.04 -17.39
CA PRO A 44 2.35 -17.97 -16.27
C PRO A 44 1.83 -17.16 -15.08
N GLN A 45 0.56 -17.34 -14.73
CA GLN A 45 0.05 -16.88 -13.45
C GLN A 45 0.48 -17.94 -12.44
N THR A 46 1.35 -17.57 -11.50
CA THR A 46 1.70 -18.46 -10.38
C THR A 46 0.40 -18.92 -9.73
N THR A 47 0.18 -20.23 -9.69
CA THR A 47 -1.08 -20.75 -9.12
C THR A 47 -1.11 -20.49 -7.60
N PRO A 48 -2.30 -20.45 -6.96
CA PRO A 48 -2.38 -20.30 -5.50
C PRO A 48 -1.56 -21.36 -4.75
N SER A 49 -1.53 -22.60 -5.26
CA SER A 49 -0.74 -23.70 -4.71
C SER A 49 0.75 -23.43 -4.82
N GLU A 50 1.22 -23.02 -6.00
CA GLU A 50 2.63 -22.70 -6.24
C GLU A 50 3.10 -21.52 -5.39
N ALA A 51 2.28 -20.48 -5.24
CA ALA A 51 2.57 -19.36 -4.36
C ALA A 51 2.66 -19.79 -2.88
N ALA A 52 1.80 -20.71 -2.44
CA ALA A 52 1.86 -21.29 -1.10
C ALA A 52 3.10 -22.16 -0.90
N GLU A 53 3.44 -23.02 -1.86
CA GLU A 53 4.67 -23.82 -1.84
C GLU A 53 5.91 -22.92 -1.71
N MET A 54 5.98 -21.85 -2.50
CA MET A 54 7.03 -20.84 -2.40
C MET A 54 7.06 -20.18 -1.01
N ALA A 55 5.89 -19.82 -0.47
CA ALA A 55 5.78 -19.16 0.83
C ALA A 55 6.28 -20.04 1.99
N THR A 56 6.18 -21.36 1.84
CA THR A 56 6.61 -22.36 2.83
C THR A 56 8.01 -22.94 2.56
N ASP A 57 8.77 -22.40 1.61
CA ASP A 57 10.09 -22.91 1.24
C ASP A 57 11.09 -22.82 2.43
N PRO A 58 11.56 -23.96 2.96
CA PRO A 58 12.42 -23.97 4.15
C PRO A 58 13.85 -23.46 3.87
N TYR A 59 14.25 -23.35 2.60
CA TYR A 59 15.63 -23.04 2.21
C TYR A 59 15.78 -21.63 1.64
N SER A 60 14.78 -21.14 0.91
CA SER A 60 14.88 -19.88 0.18
C SER A 60 13.99 -18.80 0.78
N ALA A 61 14.60 -17.85 1.50
CA ALA A 61 13.93 -16.64 1.97
C ALA A 61 13.34 -15.81 0.82
N GLU A 62 14.00 -15.82 -0.35
CA GLU A 62 13.49 -15.14 -1.54
C GLU A 62 12.18 -15.78 -2.03
N ASN A 63 12.08 -17.11 -2.01
CA ASN A 63 10.84 -17.80 -2.36
C ASN A 63 9.76 -17.51 -1.34
N ARG A 64 10.08 -17.55 -0.04
CA ARG A 64 9.11 -17.21 1.01
C ARG A 64 8.56 -15.81 0.84
N PHE A 65 9.44 -14.82 0.64
CA PHE A 65 9.07 -13.44 0.38
C PHE A 65 8.14 -13.29 -0.84
N LYS A 66 8.50 -13.93 -1.96
CA LYS A 66 7.71 -13.89 -3.20
C LYS A 66 6.36 -14.57 -3.02
N GLY A 67 6.34 -15.76 -2.42
CA GLY A 67 5.12 -16.52 -2.14
C GLY A 67 4.15 -15.73 -1.28
N THR A 68 4.62 -15.22 -0.13
CA THR A 68 3.82 -14.37 0.78
C THR A 68 3.28 -13.13 0.06
N THR A 69 4.11 -12.47 -0.77
CA THR A 69 3.68 -11.29 -1.54
C THR A 69 2.62 -11.63 -2.58
N LEU A 70 2.76 -12.75 -3.29
CA LEU A 70 1.79 -13.21 -4.30
C LEU A 70 0.44 -13.54 -3.64
N LEU A 71 0.46 -14.30 -2.55
CA LEU A 71 -0.74 -14.65 -1.80
C LEU A 71 -1.44 -13.40 -1.25
N SER A 72 -0.68 -12.48 -0.65
CA SER A 72 -1.24 -11.26 -0.07
C SER A 72 -1.87 -10.33 -1.11
N ASN A 73 -1.39 -10.33 -2.35
CA ASN A 73 -1.95 -9.52 -3.42
C ASN A 73 -3.15 -10.19 -4.12
N ALA A 74 -3.45 -11.44 -3.82
CA ALA A 74 -4.56 -12.16 -4.44
C ALA A 74 -5.90 -11.85 -3.75
N ASP A 75 -7.00 -11.96 -4.49
CA ASP A 75 -8.36 -11.72 -3.97
C ASP A 75 -8.72 -12.65 -2.81
N PHE A 76 -8.15 -13.86 -2.79
CA PHE A 76 -8.34 -14.86 -1.72
C PHE A 76 -7.30 -14.76 -0.60
N GLY A 77 -6.36 -13.80 -0.66
CA GLY A 77 -5.23 -13.68 0.26
C GLY A 77 -5.63 -13.51 1.73
N GLY A 78 -6.86 -13.06 2.00
CA GLY A 78 -7.40 -12.94 3.35
C GLY A 78 -8.08 -14.20 3.90
N SER A 79 -7.98 -15.36 3.22
CA SER A 79 -8.50 -16.60 3.79
C SER A 79 -7.75 -16.98 5.08
N PRO A 80 -8.41 -17.60 6.08
CA PRO A 80 -7.77 -17.95 7.36
C PRO A 80 -6.46 -18.74 7.21
N VAL A 81 -6.40 -19.65 6.23
CA VAL A 81 -5.20 -20.47 5.96
C VAL A 81 -3.99 -19.62 5.60
N TYR A 82 -4.18 -18.51 4.88
CA TYR A 82 -3.09 -17.61 4.52
C TYR A 82 -2.81 -16.58 5.61
N LEU A 83 -3.80 -16.22 6.43
CA LEU A 83 -3.56 -15.42 7.62
C LEU A 83 -2.62 -16.13 8.59
N ASP A 84 -2.84 -17.42 8.88
CA ASP A 84 -1.96 -18.22 9.73
C ASP A 84 -0.51 -18.23 9.22
N LEU A 85 -0.34 -18.39 7.89
CA LEU A 85 0.96 -18.30 7.24
C LEU A 85 1.63 -16.93 7.43
N TYR A 86 0.87 -15.83 7.37
CA TYR A 86 1.41 -14.50 7.61
C TYR A 86 1.77 -14.27 9.07
N LEU A 87 1.01 -14.84 10.01
CA LEU A 87 1.32 -14.77 11.44
C LEU A 87 2.65 -15.47 11.73
N ASP A 88 2.85 -16.67 11.21
CA ASP A 88 4.12 -17.40 11.33
C ASP A 88 5.28 -16.64 10.70
N GLY A 89 5.04 -15.99 9.55
CA GLY A 89 6.05 -15.26 8.81
C GLY A 89 6.50 -13.94 9.44
N VAL A 90 5.89 -13.47 10.54
CA VAL A 90 6.35 -12.29 11.29
C VAL A 90 7.66 -12.58 12.03
N ASP A 91 7.90 -13.84 12.42
CA ASP A 91 9.11 -14.26 13.15
C ASP A 91 10.20 -14.85 12.23
N ASP A 92 10.07 -14.67 10.91
CA ASP A 92 11.01 -15.21 9.94
C ASP A 92 12.43 -14.63 10.12
N PRO A 93 13.51 -15.43 10.00
CA PRO A 93 14.88 -14.92 10.08
C PRO A 93 15.20 -13.86 9.02
N ASP A 94 14.55 -13.91 7.85
CA ASP A 94 14.74 -12.93 6.80
C ASP A 94 13.81 -11.71 6.97
N PRO A 95 14.36 -10.49 7.03
CA PRO A 95 13.57 -9.27 7.21
C PRO A 95 12.66 -8.97 6.02
N GLY A 96 12.97 -9.45 4.82
CA GLY A 96 12.11 -9.33 3.65
C GLY A 96 10.82 -10.11 3.86
N VAL A 97 10.92 -11.35 4.33
CA VAL A 97 9.76 -12.18 4.67
C VAL A 97 8.93 -11.52 5.76
N ARG A 98 9.54 -11.09 6.88
CA ARG A 98 8.84 -10.35 7.95
C ARG A 98 8.09 -9.13 7.42
N THR A 99 8.74 -8.35 6.56
CA THR A 99 8.16 -7.18 5.90
C THR A 99 6.93 -7.56 5.05
N ALA A 100 7.01 -8.66 4.28
CA ALA A 100 5.90 -9.13 3.46
C ALA A 100 4.73 -9.63 4.31
N SER A 101 5.02 -10.35 5.39
CA SER A 101 4.04 -10.87 6.35
C SER A 101 3.30 -9.74 7.07
N ILE A 102 4.02 -8.75 7.61
CA ILE A 102 3.39 -7.57 8.22
C ILE A 102 2.54 -6.79 7.21
N ARG A 103 3.02 -6.63 5.97
CA ARG A 103 2.23 -5.98 4.91
C ARG A 103 0.95 -6.77 4.62
N ALA A 104 1.02 -8.10 4.64
CA ALA A 104 -0.13 -8.97 4.41
C ALA A 104 -1.15 -8.87 5.55
N LEU A 105 -0.69 -8.91 6.80
CA LEU A 105 -1.53 -8.67 7.98
C LEU A 105 -2.15 -7.27 7.96
N GLY A 106 -1.42 -6.25 7.49
CA GLY A 106 -2.00 -4.92 7.32
C GLY A 106 -3.09 -4.83 6.25
N ARG A 107 -3.14 -5.76 5.29
CA ARG A 107 -4.15 -5.77 4.23
C ARG A 107 -5.37 -6.61 4.55
N HIS A 108 -5.15 -7.73 5.23
CA HIS A 108 -6.16 -8.76 5.43
C HIS A 108 -6.46 -9.05 6.90
N GLY A 109 -5.65 -8.54 7.81
CA GLY A 109 -5.80 -8.78 9.24
C GLY A 109 -6.80 -7.83 9.89
N ASP A 110 -7.39 -8.34 10.96
CA ASP A 110 -8.31 -7.64 11.85
C ASP A 110 -7.60 -6.93 13.02
N PRO A 111 -8.28 -6.01 13.75
CA PRO A 111 -7.75 -5.35 14.95
C PRO A 111 -7.10 -6.25 16.00
N GLU A 112 -7.52 -7.52 16.09
CA GLU A 112 -6.95 -8.51 17.00
C GLU A 112 -5.48 -8.86 16.70
N HIS A 113 -5.03 -8.65 15.46
CA HIS A 113 -3.65 -8.89 15.04
C HIS A 113 -2.72 -7.70 15.34
N ALA A 114 -3.27 -6.58 15.82
CA ALA A 114 -2.51 -5.38 16.11
C ALA A 114 -1.31 -5.60 17.06
N PRO A 115 -1.38 -6.42 18.13
CA PRO A 115 -0.23 -6.67 19.01
C PRO A 115 1.01 -7.20 18.28
N LEU A 116 0.83 -8.09 17.29
CA LEU A 116 1.92 -8.63 16.49
C LEU A 116 2.51 -7.56 15.54
N ILE A 117 1.64 -6.75 14.94
CA ILE A 117 2.09 -5.66 14.07
C ILE A 117 2.82 -4.58 14.89
N ILE A 118 2.36 -4.30 16.12
CA ILE A 118 3.02 -3.39 17.06
C ILE A 118 4.44 -3.86 17.36
N ALA A 119 4.67 -5.16 17.60
CA ALA A 119 6.01 -5.69 17.81
C ALA A 119 6.95 -5.41 16.62
N GLY A 120 6.42 -5.38 15.39
CA GLY A 120 7.17 -5.01 14.20
C GLY A 120 7.70 -3.57 14.17
N LEU A 121 7.16 -2.66 15.01
CA LEU A 121 7.72 -1.31 15.19
C LEU A 121 9.06 -1.31 15.92
N GLU A 122 9.44 -2.41 16.58
CA GLU A 122 10.70 -2.54 17.32
C GLU A 122 11.72 -3.41 16.57
N ASP A 123 11.41 -3.83 15.34
CA ASP A 123 12.28 -4.69 14.54
C ASP A 123 13.62 -4.01 14.21
N GLU A 124 14.70 -4.80 14.18
CA GLU A 124 16.04 -4.33 13.80
C GLU A 124 16.07 -3.71 12.40
N ASN A 125 15.25 -4.23 11.48
CA ASN A 125 15.20 -3.82 10.10
C ASN A 125 14.20 -2.68 9.90
N ARG A 126 14.69 -1.55 9.40
CA ARG A 126 13.87 -0.38 9.14
C ARG A 126 12.68 -0.62 8.20
N LEU A 127 12.78 -1.55 7.24
CA LEU A 127 11.69 -1.84 6.31
C LEU A 127 10.51 -2.51 7.01
N VAL A 128 10.81 -3.39 7.97
CA VAL A 128 9.80 -4.05 8.82
C VAL A 128 9.10 -2.97 9.65
N ARG A 129 9.85 -2.07 10.30
CA ARG A 129 9.28 -0.95 11.07
C ARG A 129 8.40 -0.02 10.24
N ILE A 130 8.81 0.32 9.02
CA ILE A 130 8.01 1.15 8.10
C ILE A 130 6.69 0.44 7.75
N GLU A 131 6.74 -0.84 7.39
CA GLU A 131 5.53 -1.59 7.05
C GLU A 131 4.64 -1.83 8.27
N ALA A 132 5.20 -2.00 9.47
CA ALA A 132 4.44 -2.09 10.71
C ALA A 132 3.62 -0.82 10.94
N ALA A 133 4.23 0.36 10.85
CA ALA A 133 3.51 1.63 10.97
C ALA A 133 2.39 1.77 9.91
N ARG A 134 2.65 1.36 8.66
CA ARG A 134 1.64 1.36 7.58
C ARG A 134 0.54 0.33 7.78
N ALA A 135 0.84 -0.82 8.35
CA ALA A 135 -0.11 -1.87 8.65
C ALA A 135 -1.03 -1.46 9.80
N LEU A 136 -0.49 -0.83 10.86
CA LEU A 136 -1.28 -0.26 11.95
C LEU A 136 -2.22 0.85 11.48
N GLN A 137 -1.83 1.59 10.43
CA GLN A 137 -2.73 2.52 9.79
C GLN A 137 -3.98 1.81 9.22
N ARG A 138 -3.86 0.58 8.69
CA ARG A 138 -4.98 -0.12 8.04
C ARG A 138 -5.81 -1.01 8.96
N VAL A 139 -5.22 -1.44 10.08
CA VAL A 139 -5.87 -2.33 11.05
C VAL A 139 -6.71 -1.55 12.07
N HIS A 140 -6.46 -0.25 12.24
CA HIS A 140 -7.27 0.67 13.06
C HIS A 140 -7.51 0.21 14.51
N SER A 141 -6.46 -0.24 15.19
CA SER A 141 -6.53 -0.58 16.62
C SER A 141 -6.09 0.61 17.50
N SER A 142 -6.86 0.90 18.55
CA SER A 142 -6.51 1.91 19.56
C SER A 142 -5.19 1.60 20.28
N ASP A 143 -4.82 0.32 20.36
CA ASP A 143 -3.58 -0.13 21.01
C ASP A 143 -2.34 0.36 20.27
N ALA A 144 -2.47 0.69 18.98
CA ALA A 144 -1.40 1.21 18.15
C ALA A 144 -0.98 2.65 18.52
N VAL A 145 -1.82 3.41 19.22
CA VAL A 145 -1.60 4.84 19.43
C VAL A 145 -0.34 5.11 20.25
N THR A 146 -0.16 4.41 21.37
CA THR A 146 1.02 4.62 22.23
C THR A 146 2.33 4.24 21.52
N PRO A 147 2.45 3.07 20.87
CA PRO A 147 3.63 2.72 20.07
C PRO A 147 3.89 3.69 18.91
N LEU A 148 2.85 4.15 18.21
CA LEU A 148 3.01 5.09 17.10
C LEU A 148 3.46 6.48 17.59
N ILE A 149 3.01 6.94 18.75
CA ILE A 149 3.51 8.17 19.39
C ILE A 149 5.00 8.03 19.73
N ALA A 150 5.43 6.85 20.19
CA ALA A 150 6.85 6.59 20.42
C ALA A 150 7.63 6.62 19.09
N ALA A 151 7.11 5.97 18.05
CA ALA A 151 7.75 5.85 16.74
C ALA A 151 7.81 7.18 15.95
N VAL A 152 6.90 8.13 16.15
CA VAL A 152 6.96 9.45 15.50
C VAL A 152 7.99 10.38 16.15
N ASN A 153 8.43 10.08 17.38
CA ASN A 153 9.37 10.92 18.10
C ASN A 153 10.81 10.69 17.62
N ILE A 154 11.48 11.78 17.23
CA ILE A 154 12.88 11.79 16.80
C ILE A 154 13.87 11.24 17.83
N ASP A 155 13.54 11.35 19.13
CA ASP A 155 14.40 10.86 20.20
C ASP A 155 14.37 9.32 20.32
N ASN A 156 13.31 8.67 19.80
CA ASN A 156 13.09 7.22 19.92
C ASN A 156 13.34 6.47 18.60
N GLU A 157 13.05 7.10 17.45
CA GLU A 157 13.24 6.49 16.14
C GLU A 157 14.20 7.33 15.28
N SER A 158 15.27 6.67 14.84
CA SER A 158 16.35 7.29 14.05
C SER A 158 15.99 7.47 12.57
N ASP A 159 15.20 6.56 11.99
CA ASP A 159 14.88 6.55 10.57
C ASP A 159 13.66 7.45 10.26
N ALA A 160 13.88 8.42 9.38
CA ALA A 160 12.87 9.43 9.03
C ALA A 160 11.67 8.85 8.29
N ASP A 161 11.84 7.76 7.54
CA ASP A 161 10.75 7.13 6.80
C ASP A 161 9.82 6.37 7.76
N VAL A 162 10.36 5.77 8.83
CA VAL A 162 9.56 5.18 9.92
C VAL A 162 8.76 6.27 10.63
N ARG A 163 9.40 7.38 11.02
CA ARG A 163 8.70 8.51 11.67
C ARG A 163 7.61 9.10 10.79
N ALA A 164 7.87 9.23 9.49
CA ALA A 164 6.88 9.70 8.52
C ALA A 164 5.69 8.73 8.39
N ALA A 165 5.95 7.42 8.36
CA ALA A 165 4.89 6.41 8.34
C ALA A 165 4.07 6.41 9.64
N ALA A 166 4.72 6.57 10.80
CA ALA A 166 4.04 6.71 12.09
C ALA A 166 3.17 7.97 12.13
N ALA A 167 3.65 9.11 11.62
CA ALA A 167 2.87 10.33 11.51
C ALA A 167 1.62 10.16 10.62
N ASP A 168 1.75 9.49 9.47
CA ASP A 168 0.61 9.17 8.59
C ASP A 168 -0.39 8.25 9.31
N ALA A 169 0.07 7.24 10.04
CA ALA A 169 -0.78 6.31 10.80
C ALA A 169 -1.52 7.00 11.95
N LEU A 170 -0.86 7.94 12.65
CA LEU A 170 -1.46 8.71 13.73
C LEU A 170 -2.62 9.62 13.28
N GLY A 171 -2.66 10.00 11.99
CA GLY A 171 -3.64 10.95 11.45
C GLY A 171 -5.10 10.48 11.45
N GLN A 172 -5.37 9.24 11.88
CA GLN A 172 -6.73 8.68 11.99
C GLN A 172 -7.24 8.56 13.43
N TYR A 173 -6.39 8.80 14.43
CA TYR A 173 -6.75 8.67 15.84
C TYR A 173 -7.05 10.04 16.43
N GLN A 174 -8.33 10.34 16.65
CA GLN A 174 -8.81 11.61 17.21
C GLN A 174 -8.59 11.66 18.74
N GLU A 175 -7.34 11.73 19.14
CA GLU A 175 -6.96 11.84 20.56
C GLU A 175 -6.07 13.06 20.82
N ASN A 176 -6.32 13.76 21.94
CA ASN A 176 -5.53 14.95 22.31
C ASN A 176 -4.02 14.68 22.39
N ARG A 177 -3.64 13.52 22.94
CA ARG A 177 -2.22 13.10 23.01
C ARG A 177 -1.59 12.90 21.63
N VAL A 178 -2.37 12.51 20.63
CA VAL A 178 -1.90 12.34 19.25
C VAL A 178 -1.60 13.70 18.64
N VAL A 179 -2.50 14.67 18.82
CA VAL A 179 -2.28 16.05 18.34
C VAL A 179 -1.04 16.65 18.99
N GLN A 180 -0.87 16.53 20.31
CA GLN A 180 0.32 17.00 21.00
C GLN A 180 1.61 16.35 20.48
N ALA A 181 1.60 15.02 20.26
CA ALA A 181 2.74 14.28 19.71
C ALA A 181 3.10 14.76 18.30
N LEU A 182 2.09 14.94 17.43
CA LEU A 182 2.27 15.45 16.07
C LEU A 182 2.81 16.89 16.07
N ILE A 183 2.28 17.80 16.91
CA ILE A 183 2.83 19.16 17.07
C ILE A 183 4.29 19.10 17.55
N GLY A 184 4.61 18.17 18.45
CA GLY A 184 5.98 17.88 18.87
C GLY A 184 6.88 17.44 17.72
N ALA A 185 6.37 16.56 16.85
CA ALA A 185 7.09 16.00 15.70
C ALA A 185 7.39 17.02 14.59
N LEU A 186 6.72 18.17 14.53
CA LEU A 186 7.08 19.28 13.62
C LEU A 186 8.49 19.85 13.86
N ARG A 187 9.16 19.49 14.95
CA ARG A 187 10.57 19.83 15.21
C ARG A 187 11.56 18.99 14.41
N ASP A 188 11.08 18.00 13.67
CA ASP A 188 11.94 17.10 12.91
C ASP A 188 12.74 17.86 11.83
N PRO A 189 14.05 17.58 11.66
CA PRO A 189 14.85 18.23 10.63
C PRO A 189 14.48 17.77 9.21
N ARG A 190 13.74 16.66 9.06
CA ARG A 190 13.39 16.08 7.77
C ARG A 190 12.04 16.58 7.30
N LEU A 191 12.04 17.25 6.15
CA LEU A 191 10.83 17.79 5.53
C LEU A 191 9.77 16.72 5.24
N VAL A 192 10.17 15.47 4.96
CA VAL A 192 9.24 14.36 4.74
C VAL A 192 8.35 14.12 5.97
N VAL A 193 8.93 14.14 7.18
CA VAL A 193 8.20 13.97 8.44
C VAL A 193 7.27 15.15 8.66
N ASN A 194 7.78 16.38 8.55
CA ASN A 194 6.98 17.60 8.74
C ASN A 194 5.77 17.68 7.81
N ASN A 195 5.93 17.27 6.54
CA ASN A 195 4.82 17.23 5.59
C ASN A 195 3.76 16.17 5.95
N ARG A 196 4.17 14.98 6.42
CA ARG A 196 3.23 13.95 6.89
C ARG A 196 2.50 14.41 8.14
N VAL A 197 3.24 14.95 9.10
CA VAL A 197 2.70 15.50 10.35
C VAL A 197 1.69 16.62 10.06
N GLN A 198 2.01 17.59 9.21
CA GLN A 198 1.08 18.65 8.81
C GLN A 198 -0.19 18.07 8.16
N LYS A 199 -0.04 17.09 7.27
CA LYS A 199 -1.19 16.44 6.62
C LYS A 199 -2.09 15.75 7.66
N SER A 200 -1.50 15.02 8.61
CA SER A 200 -2.23 14.34 9.69
C SER A 200 -2.92 15.34 10.60
N LEU A 201 -2.24 16.40 11.04
CA LEU A 201 -2.82 17.47 11.84
C LEU A 201 -4.00 18.13 11.11
N ARG A 202 -3.86 18.47 9.83
CA ARG A 202 -4.97 19.02 9.04
C ARG A 202 -6.15 18.06 8.94
N THR A 203 -5.88 16.76 8.84
CA THR A 203 -6.96 15.75 8.77
C THR A 203 -7.71 15.68 10.09
N LEU A 204 -6.98 15.66 11.21
CA LEU A 204 -7.55 15.60 12.55
C LEU A 204 -8.26 16.88 12.98
N THR A 205 -7.69 18.06 12.71
CA THR A 205 -8.18 19.34 13.27
C THR A 205 -8.91 20.22 12.27
N GLY A 206 -8.81 19.93 10.97
CA GLY A 206 -9.29 20.80 9.90
C GLY A 206 -8.44 22.05 9.65
N GLN A 207 -7.46 22.35 10.50
CA GLN A 207 -6.65 23.56 10.40
C GLN A 207 -5.41 23.38 9.52
N ASN A 208 -4.89 24.47 8.96
CA ASN A 208 -3.68 24.44 8.14
C ASN A 208 -2.77 25.64 8.40
N PHE A 209 -1.78 25.44 9.29
CA PHE A 209 -0.75 26.44 9.61
C PHE A 209 0.61 26.13 8.98
N GLY A 210 0.66 25.22 7.99
CA GLY A 210 1.94 24.81 7.42
C GLY A 210 2.75 23.92 8.37
N ILE A 211 4.08 23.99 8.21
CA ILE A 211 5.06 23.30 9.06
C ILE A 211 5.49 24.15 10.28
N GLU A 212 4.88 25.33 10.47
CA GLU A 212 5.26 26.26 11.53
C GLU A 212 4.75 25.79 12.89
N ARG A 213 5.60 25.08 13.63
CA ARG A 213 5.26 24.52 14.95
C ARG A 213 4.68 25.55 15.93
N ARG A 214 5.18 26.79 15.92
CA ARG A 214 4.73 27.83 16.88
C ARG A 214 3.26 28.18 16.68
N MET A 215 2.81 28.32 15.44
CA MET A 215 1.39 28.58 15.14
C MET A 215 0.49 27.45 15.66
N TRP A 216 0.93 26.20 15.49
CA TRP A 216 0.21 25.04 16.02
C TRP A 216 0.13 25.04 17.55
N ILE A 217 1.20 25.43 18.25
CA ILE A 217 1.21 25.53 19.72
C ILE A 217 0.28 26.64 20.21
N ASP A 218 0.37 27.82 19.60
CA ASP A 218 -0.44 28.98 19.98
C ASP A 218 -1.93 28.64 19.81
N TRP A 219 -2.30 28.09 18.65
CA TRP A 219 -3.66 27.61 18.39
C TRP A 219 -4.12 26.53 19.36
N TYR A 220 -3.29 25.53 19.66
CA TYR A 220 -3.64 24.43 20.57
C TYR A 220 -3.91 24.93 22.00
N ASN A 221 -3.21 25.96 22.46
CA ASN A 221 -3.40 26.53 23.80
C ASN A 221 -4.65 27.41 23.90
N GLU A 222 -5.08 28.02 22.79
CA GLU A 222 -6.26 28.90 22.74
C GLU A 222 -7.57 28.14 22.49
N THR A 223 -7.49 26.93 21.93
CA THR A 223 -8.64 26.17 21.46
C THR A 223 -9.21 25.27 22.56
N GLU A 224 -10.53 25.37 22.81
CA GLU A 224 -11.24 24.49 23.74
C GLU A 224 -11.53 23.10 23.15
N ASP A 225 -11.93 23.04 21.87
CA ASP A 225 -12.17 21.79 21.13
C ASP A 225 -11.29 21.69 19.87
N VAL A 226 -10.32 20.78 19.95
CA VAL A 226 -9.29 20.53 18.94
C VAL A 226 -9.86 19.88 17.67
N PHE A 227 -11.02 19.20 17.78
CA PHE A 227 -11.61 18.39 16.71
C PHE A 227 -12.90 19.00 16.14
N ALA A 228 -13.30 20.21 16.55
CA ALA A 228 -14.52 20.86 16.08
C ALA A 228 -14.62 21.03 14.55
N ALA A 229 -13.48 21.14 13.86
CA ALA A 229 -13.41 21.23 12.40
C ALA A 229 -12.80 19.97 11.75
N ALA A 230 -12.71 18.86 12.50
CA ALA A 230 -12.16 17.60 12.03
C ALA A 230 -12.86 17.14 10.75
N GLN A 231 -12.06 16.61 9.83
CA GLN A 231 -12.62 15.94 8.67
C GLN A 231 -12.74 14.44 8.98
N PRO A 232 -13.76 13.75 8.44
CA PRO A 232 -13.82 12.29 8.51
C PRO A 232 -12.50 11.72 7.96
N TYR A 233 -11.82 10.89 8.75
CA TYR A 233 -10.66 10.18 8.24
C TYR A 233 -11.14 9.15 7.23
N THR A 234 -10.80 9.38 5.97
CA THR A 234 -10.97 8.41 4.88
C THR A 234 -9.60 7.92 4.45
N TYR A 235 -9.42 6.59 4.40
CA TYR A 235 -8.16 6.02 3.94
C TYR A 235 -7.85 6.54 2.52
N PRO A 236 -6.59 6.91 2.20
CA PRO A 236 -6.24 7.39 0.88
C PRO A 236 -6.47 6.30 -0.16
N ILE A 237 -7.52 6.46 -0.94
CA ILE A 237 -7.90 5.52 -1.99
C ILE A 237 -6.84 5.46 -3.10
N PHE A 238 -6.60 4.26 -3.61
CA PHE A 238 -5.82 4.09 -4.83
C PHE A 238 -6.55 4.79 -5.99
N HIS A 239 -6.02 5.94 -6.40
CA HIS A 239 -6.48 6.67 -7.57
C HIS A 239 -5.48 6.51 -8.70
N ARG A 240 -5.82 5.68 -9.70
CA ARG A 240 -5.07 5.69 -10.95
C ARG A 240 -5.61 6.75 -11.90
N LYS A 241 -4.70 7.42 -12.61
CA LYS A 241 -5.07 8.35 -13.68
C LYS A 241 -5.81 7.59 -14.77
N ARG A 242 -6.98 8.10 -15.17
CA ARG A 242 -7.75 7.53 -16.28
C ARG A 242 -6.94 7.58 -17.57
N ARG A 243 -6.94 6.48 -18.32
CA ARG A 243 -6.41 6.46 -19.69
C ARG A 243 -7.38 7.16 -20.64
N PRO A 244 -6.93 7.72 -21.77
CA PRO A 244 -7.80 8.41 -22.72
C PRO A 244 -9.04 7.61 -23.16
N ILE A 245 -8.92 6.29 -23.32
CA ILE A 245 -10.04 5.40 -23.69
C ILE A 245 -11.11 5.27 -22.59
N GLU A 246 -10.74 5.48 -21.33
CA GLU A 246 -11.62 5.40 -20.16
C GLU A 246 -12.48 6.67 -19.99
N TYR A 247 -12.37 7.65 -20.90
CA TYR A 247 -13.28 8.80 -20.99
C TYR A 247 -14.44 8.58 -21.97
N LEU A 248 -14.42 7.49 -22.75
CA LEU A 248 -15.49 7.19 -23.71
C LEU A 248 -16.75 6.70 -22.97
N PRO A 249 -17.96 7.08 -23.44
CA PRO A 249 -19.21 6.53 -22.91
C PRO A 249 -19.20 5.00 -22.96
N LEU A 250 -19.79 4.35 -21.95
CA LEU A 250 -19.92 2.89 -21.81
C LEU A 250 -18.62 2.12 -21.48
N VAL A 251 -17.48 2.79 -21.29
CA VAL A 251 -16.29 2.18 -20.69
C VAL A 251 -16.41 2.25 -19.15
N PRO A 252 -16.28 1.14 -18.41
CA PRO A 252 -16.41 1.17 -16.96
C PRO A 252 -15.31 2.03 -16.34
N ALA A 253 -15.64 2.70 -15.24
CA ALA A 253 -14.66 3.45 -14.47
C ALA A 253 -13.50 2.52 -14.05
N PRO A 254 -12.27 3.05 -13.95
CA PRO A 254 -11.17 2.24 -13.43
C PRO A 254 -11.52 1.68 -12.04
N PRO A 255 -11.05 0.47 -11.70
CA PRO A 255 -11.19 -0.07 -10.36
C PRO A 255 -10.40 0.85 -9.42
N ASN A 256 -11.13 1.77 -8.79
CA ASN A 256 -10.67 2.61 -7.71
C ASN A 256 -11.40 2.13 -6.46
N GLU A 257 -10.71 2.14 -5.34
CA GLU A 257 -11.33 1.84 -4.05
C GLU A 257 -12.44 2.87 -3.75
N THR A 258 -13.55 2.38 -3.20
CA THR A 258 -14.66 3.23 -2.74
C THR A 258 -14.31 3.85 -1.39
N THR A 259 -14.58 5.14 -1.23
CA THR A 259 -14.42 5.82 0.05
C THR A 259 -15.27 5.12 1.12
N SER A 260 -14.65 4.73 2.23
CA SER A 260 -15.32 4.15 3.40
C SER A 260 -14.64 4.63 4.67
N THR A 261 -15.42 4.70 5.76
CA THR A 261 -14.86 4.80 7.11
C THR A 261 -14.15 3.49 7.40
N PRO A 262 -12.91 3.52 7.89
CA PRO A 262 -12.22 2.28 8.13
C PRO A 262 -12.85 1.45 9.26
N VAL A 263 -12.76 0.13 9.13
CA VAL A 263 -13.27 -0.82 10.14
C VAL A 263 -12.61 -0.53 11.49
N GLY A 264 -13.40 -0.35 12.55
CA GLY A 264 -12.90 -0.08 13.91
C GLY A 264 -12.84 1.40 14.31
N LEU A 265 -13.07 2.32 13.38
CA LEU A 265 -13.35 3.73 13.69
C LEU A 265 -14.86 3.94 13.70
N ASP A 266 -15.40 4.46 14.81
CA ASP A 266 -16.81 4.84 14.87
C ASP A 266 -17.09 5.87 13.76
N PRO A 267 -18.13 5.69 12.93
CA PRO A 267 -18.53 6.71 11.96
C PRO A 267 -18.83 7.99 12.75
N LEU A 268 -18.30 9.12 12.25
CA LEU A 268 -18.64 10.43 12.81
C LEU A 268 -20.18 10.50 12.83
N ILE A 269 -20.72 10.70 14.03
CA ILE A 269 -22.16 10.85 14.23
C ILE A 269 -22.57 12.05 13.37
N ASP A 270 -23.32 11.79 12.30
CA ASP A 270 -24.05 12.83 11.58
C ASP A 270 -25.17 13.28 12.54
N ASP A 271 -24.93 14.33 13.32
CA ASP A 271 -25.98 15.06 14.04
C ASP A 271 -26.95 15.76 13.06
#